data_AF-A0A1L6ZLI2-F1
#
_entry.id   AF-A0A1L6ZLI2-F1
#
_cell.length_a   1.000
_cell.length_b   1.000
_cell.length_c   1.000
_cell.angle_alpha   90.00
_cell.angle_beta   90.00
_cell.angle_gamma   90.00
#
_symmetry.space_group_name_H-M   'P 1'
#
loop_
_entity.id
_entity.type
_entity.pdbx_description
1 polymer ?
#
loop_
_entity_poly.entity_id
_entity_poly.type
_entity_poly.pdbx_seq_one_letter_code
_entity_poly.pdbx_strand_id
1 'polypeptide(L)'
;MKNKFLEGDWIKASKKGKRETLNKAGYVLKVAEDDILVRFLSGNTLVVPKSWAENLDEVLTEDDLKALIDLSLDLRDEHFFKMCVRDLQALQGK
;
A
#
# COMPACT_ATOMS: atom_id res chain seq x y z
N MET A 1 13.87 -1.64 -17.48
CA MET A 1 14.10 -2.24 -16.14
C MET A 1 12.79 -2.90 -15.69
N LYS A 2 12.81 -4.06 -15.02
CA LYS A 2 11.58 -4.61 -14.43
C LYS A 2 11.10 -3.67 -13.32
N ASN A 3 9.82 -3.32 -13.31
CA ASN A 3 9.24 -2.55 -12.22
C ASN A 3 9.39 -3.35 -10.91
N LYS A 4 10.05 -2.76 -9.92
CA LYS A 4 10.28 -3.36 -8.60
C LYS A 4 8.98 -3.50 -7.79
N PHE A 5 7.97 -2.69 -8.13
CA PHE A 5 6.68 -2.63 -7.46
C PHE A 5 5.54 -2.88 -8.44
N LEU A 6 4.44 -3.41 -7.93
CA LEU A 6 3.18 -3.64 -8.63
C LEU A 6 2.04 -2.86 -7.96
N GLU A 7 0.99 -2.55 -8.73
CA GLU A 7 -0.29 -2.13 -8.14
C GLU A 7 -0.81 -3.29 -7.29
N GLY A 8 -1.11 -3.07 -6.02
CA GLY A 8 -1.24 -4.19 -5.07
C GLY A 8 -0.21 -4.19 -3.95
N ASP A 9 0.98 -3.68 -4.22
CA ASP A 9 2.09 -3.90 -3.30
C ASP A 9 1.89 -3.12 -2.00
N TRP A 10 2.22 -3.81 -0.91
CA TRP A 10 2.35 -3.21 0.40
C TRP A 10 3.77 -2.71 0.58
N ILE A 11 3.92 -1.41 0.76
CA ILE A 11 5.24 -0.78 0.84
C ILE A 11 5.36 0.07 2.09
N LYS A 12 6.59 0.18 2.58
CA LYS A 12 7.00 1.21 3.53
C LYS A 12 7.63 2.34 2.75
N ALA A 13 7.02 3.52 2.82
CA ALA A 13 7.63 4.73 2.32
C ALA A 13 8.46 5.34 3.44
N SER A 14 9.77 5.45 3.22
CA SER A 14 10.71 6.04 4.15
C SER A 14 11.55 7.13 3.49
N LYS A 15 11.60 8.30 4.12
CA LYS A 15 12.49 9.40 3.75
C LYS A 15 13.19 9.91 4.98
N LYS A 16 14.52 9.78 5.02
CA LYS A 16 15.35 10.45 6.01
C LYS A 16 15.63 11.89 5.56
N GLY A 17 14.81 12.84 6.01
CA GLY A 17 15.00 14.27 5.80
C GLY A 17 15.18 15.03 7.13
N LYS A 18 15.84 16.19 7.10
CA LYS A 18 16.04 17.06 8.29
C LYS A 18 14.78 17.79 8.79
N ARG A 19 13.71 17.86 7.98
CA ARG A 19 12.49 18.65 8.27
C ARG A 19 11.19 17.83 8.27
N GLU A 20 11.11 16.78 7.46
CA GLU A 20 9.98 15.83 7.47
C GLU A 20 10.52 14.41 7.33
N THR A 21 10.16 13.58 8.29
CA THR A 21 10.39 12.13 8.24
C THR A 21 9.12 11.46 7.77
N LEU A 22 9.13 10.98 6.52
CA LEU A 22 8.14 10.02 6.04
C LEU A 22 8.61 8.64 6.53
N ASN A 23 7.75 7.94 7.27
CA ASN A 23 7.98 6.57 7.72
C ASN A 23 6.62 5.90 7.92
N LYS A 24 5.94 5.57 6.83
CA LYS A 24 4.56 5.10 6.84
C LYS A 24 4.38 3.93 5.88
N ALA A 25 3.56 2.96 6.28
CA ALA A 25 3.12 1.88 5.42
C ALA A 25 1.92 2.33 4.57
N GLY A 26 1.88 1.89 3.33
CA GLY A 26 0.84 2.23 2.39
C GLY A 26 0.78 1.29 1.21
N TYR A 27 -0.30 1.43 0.47
CA TYR A 27 -0.63 0.57 -0.65
C TYR A 27 -0.36 1.27 -1.98
N VAL A 28 0.26 0.57 -2.91
CA VAL A 28 0.54 1.08 -4.26
C VAL A 28 -0.72 1.04 -5.11
N LEU A 29 -1.26 2.22 -5.40
CA LEU A 29 -2.41 2.40 -6.28
C LEU A 29 -2.02 2.39 -7.76
N LYS A 30 -0.87 3.01 -8.09
CA LYS A 30 -0.36 3.11 -9.46
C LYS A 30 1.15 3.08 -9.50
N VAL A 31 1.70 2.50 -10.56
CA VAL A 31 3.15 2.44 -10.82
C VAL A 31 3.50 3.23 -12.08
N ALA A 32 4.34 4.25 -11.93
CA ALA A 32 4.97 4.99 -13.03
C ALA A 32 6.42 4.52 -13.23
N GLU A 33 7.20 5.17 -14.10
CA GLU A 33 8.59 4.78 -14.37
C GLU A 33 9.49 4.94 -13.13
N ASP A 34 9.48 6.11 -12.49
CA ASP A 34 10.33 6.43 -11.33
C ASP A 34 9.57 6.55 -10.00
N ASP A 35 8.25 6.73 -10.08
CA ASP A 35 7.39 7.01 -8.94
C ASP A 35 6.28 5.96 -8.78
N ILE A 36 5.70 5.93 -7.58
CA ILE A 36 4.51 5.17 -7.24
C ILE A 36 3.50 6.08 -6.55
N LEU A 37 2.21 5.92 -6.87
CA LEU A 37 1.14 6.58 -6.14
C LEU A 37 0.73 5.68 -4.97
N VAL A 38 0.90 6.18 -3.74
CA VAL A 38 0.71 5.40 -2.52
C VAL A 38 -0.40 6.00 -1.68
N ARG A 39 -1.34 5.17 -1.25
CA ARG A 39 -2.33 5.53 -0.22
C ARG A 39 -1.85 4.99 1.12
N PHE A 40 -1.66 5.89 2.08
CA PHE A 40 -1.27 5.52 3.44
C PHE A 40 -2.49 5.20 4.28
N LEU A 41 -2.32 4.36 5.30
CA LEU A 41 -3.35 4.05 6.30
C LEU A 41 -3.88 5.30 7.01
N SER A 42 -3.09 6.38 7.08
CA SER A 42 -3.55 7.65 7.62
C SER A 42 -4.53 8.41 6.71
N GLY A 43 -4.99 7.81 5.60
CA GLY A 43 -5.97 8.38 4.68
C GLY A 43 -5.40 9.36 3.64
N ASN A 44 -4.09 9.60 3.62
CA ASN A 44 -3.47 10.51 2.65
C ASN A 44 -2.92 9.72 1.45
N THR A 45 -3.06 10.27 0.25
CA THR A 45 -2.44 9.74 -0.96
C THR A 45 -1.26 10.62 -1.35
N LEU A 46 -0.07 10.05 -1.55
CA LEU A 46 1.10 10.80 -2.04
C LEU A 46 1.79 10.06 -3.17
N VAL A 47 2.42 10.83 -4.05
CA VAL A 47 3.41 10.29 -4.99
C VAL A 47 4.72 10.11 -4.23
N VAL A 48 5.28 8.91 -4.31
CA VAL A 48 6.50 8.51 -3.61
C VAL A 48 7.51 8.02 -4.65
N PRO A 49 8.76 8.55 -4.65
CA PRO A 49 9.82 7.99 -5.46
C PRO A 49 10.08 6.54 -5.10
N LYS A 50 10.27 5.67 -6.10
CA LYS A 50 10.56 4.24 -5.86
C LYS A 50 11.78 4.01 -4.98
N SER A 51 12.74 4.94 -4.99
CA SER A 51 13.93 4.90 -4.13
C SER A 51 13.65 5.11 -2.64
N TRP A 52 12.47 5.62 -2.29
CA TRP A 52 12.01 5.80 -0.90
C TRP A 52 11.09 4.68 -0.44
N ALA A 53 10.73 3.77 -1.35
CA ALA A 53 9.83 2.66 -1.07
C ALA A 53 10.61 1.37 -0.88
N GLU A 54 10.19 0.60 0.11
CA GLU A 54 10.63 -0.76 0.35
C GLU A 54 9.39 -1.65 0.39
N ASN A 55 9.43 -2.80 -0.31
CA ASN A 55 8.35 -3.77 -0.15
C ASN A 55 8.37 -4.26 1.28
N LEU A 56 7.21 -4.25 1.91
CA LEU A 56 7.02 -4.90 3.19
C LEU A 56 6.71 -6.35 2.89
N ASP A 57 7.70 -7.22 3.10
CA ASP A 57 7.49 -8.68 3.17
C ASP A 57 6.73 -9.08 4.44
N GLU A 58 6.24 -8.11 5.22
CA GLU A 58 5.37 -8.34 6.37
C GLU A 58 4.00 -8.83 5.88
N VAL A 59 3.61 -10.00 6.39
CA VAL A 59 2.27 -10.55 6.18
C VAL A 59 1.26 -9.59 6.81
N LEU A 60 0.37 -9.02 5.98
CA LEU A 60 -0.74 -8.18 6.45
C LEU A 60 -1.55 -8.96 7.49
N THR A 61 -1.84 -8.31 8.62
CA THR A 61 -2.72 -8.89 9.64
C THR A 61 -4.18 -8.80 9.20
N GLU A 62 -5.06 -9.53 9.89
CA GLU A 62 -6.50 -9.41 9.68
C GLU A 62 -7.01 -7.97 9.88
N ASP A 63 -6.50 -7.27 10.90
CA ASP A 63 -6.90 -5.88 11.20
C ASP A 63 -6.41 -4.91 10.13
N ASP A 64 -5.21 -5.12 9.59
CA ASP A 64 -4.71 -4.35 8.44
C ASP A 64 -5.63 -4.54 7.23
N LEU A 65 -6.01 -5.79 6.92
CA LEU A 65 -6.90 -6.10 5.80
C LEU A 65 -8.29 -5.48 5.97
N LYS A 66 -8.85 -5.48 7.18
CA LYS A 66 -10.13 -4.78 7.47
C LYS A 66 -10.02 -3.29 7.23
N ALA A 67 -8.95 -2.65 7.71
CA ALA A 67 -8.72 -1.22 7.48
C ALA A 67 -8.57 -0.90 5.98
N LEU A 68 -7.94 -1.79 5.21
CA LEU A 68 -7.81 -1.65 3.75
C LEU A 68 -9.15 -1.84 3.02
N ILE A 69 -10.00 -2.75 3.50
CA ILE A 69 -11.36 -2.92 2.97
C ILE A 69 -12.17 -1.64 3.16
N ASP A 70 -12.19 -1.06 4.36
CA ASP A 70 -12.90 0.19 4.64
C ASP A 70 -12.39 1.32 3.72
N LEU A 71 -11.08 1.43 3.59
CA LEU A 71 -10.45 2.39 2.69
C LEU A 71 -10.84 2.18 1.22
N SER A 72 -10.92 0.94 0.75
CA SER A 72 -11.31 0.64 -0.63
C SER A 72 -12.75 1.04 -0.94
N LEU A 73 -13.65 0.92 0.05
CA LEU A 73 -15.03 1.38 -0.03
C LEU A 73 -15.12 2.91 -0.12
N ASP A 74 -14.35 3.62 0.71
CA ASP A 74 -14.25 5.09 0.66
C ASP A 74 -13.78 5.60 -0.70
N LEU A 75 -12.85 4.86 -1.32
CA LEU A 75 -12.31 5.17 -2.66
C LEU A 75 -13.25 4.74 -3.80
N ARG A 76 -14.26 3.92 -3.52
CA ARG A 76 -15.10 3.23 -4.52
C ARG A 76 -14.25 2.42 -5.51
N ASP A 77 -13.15 1.86 -5.05
CA ASP A 77 -12.25 1.02 -5.84
C ASP A 77 -12.64 -0.44 -5.68
N GLU A 78 -13.49 -0.94 -6.59
CA GLU A 78 -14.00 -2.31 -6.55
C GLU A 78 -12.89 -3.35 -6.73
N HIS A 79 -11.85 -3.04 -7.50
CA HIS A 79 -10.76 -3.98 -7.73
C HIS A 79 -9.93 -4.16 -6.47
N PHE A 80 -9.57 -3.04 -5.82
CA PHE A 80 -8.84 -3.05 -4.57
C PHE A 80 -9.63 -3.75 -3.45
N PHE A 81 -10.94 -3.45 -3.34
CA PHE A 81 -11.83 -4.13 -2.40
C PHE A 81 -11.79 -5.66 -2.55
N LYS A 82 -11.93 -6.14 -3.79
CA LYS A 82 -11.93 -7.60 -4.08
C LYS A 82 -10.60 -8.25 -3.71
N MET A 83 -9.47 -7.57 -3.92
CA MET A 83 -8.17 -8.09 -3.52
C MET A 83 -8.06 -8.21 -2.00
N CYS A 84 -8.39 -7.17 -1.24
CA CYS A 84 -8.33 -7.21 0.22
C CYS A 84 -9.27 -8.26 0.82
N VAL A 85 -10.49 -8.41 0.29
CA VAL A 85 -11.43 -9.45 0.74
C VAL A 85 -10.88 -10.86 0.45
N ARG A 86 -10.30 -11.08 -0.73
CA ARG A 86 -9.69 -12.38 -1.07
C ARG A 86 -8.56 -12.73 -0.11
N ASP A 87 -7.69 -11.78 0.18
CA ASP A 87 -6.54 -12.00 1.04
C ASP A 87 -6.98 -12.21 2.51
N LEU A 88 -8.03 -11.51 2.96
CA LEU A 88 -8.67 -11.75 4.27
C LEU A 88 -9.27 -13.15 4.37
N GLN A 89 -9.99 -13.60 3.34
CA GLN A 89 -10.53 -14.96 3.29
C GLN A 89 -9.44 -16.02 3.29
N ALA A 90 -8.33 -15.79 2.59
CA ALA A 90 -7.18 -16.70 2.59
C ALA A 90 -6.50 -16.80 3.96
N LEU A 91 -6.55 -15.71 4.76
CA LEU A 91 -6.01 -15.66 6.10
C LEU A 91 -6.94 -16.34 7.12
N GLN A 92 -8.26 -16.19 6.98
CA GLN A 92 -9.27 -16.83 7.83
C GLN A 92 -9.54 -18.30 7.50
N GLY A 93 -9.19 -18.74 6.29
CA GLY A 93 -9.32 -20.14 5.85
C GLY A 93 -8.18 -21.08 6.30
N LYS A 94 -7.24 -20.58 7.10
CA LYS A 94 -6.20 -21.35 7.79
C LYS A 94 -6.59 -21.61 9.24
#